data_AF-A0A4D6MSB0-F1
#
_entry.id   AF-A0A4D6MSB0-F1
#
_cell.length_a   1.000
_cell.length_b   1.000
_cell.length_c   1.000
_cell.angle_alpha   90.00
_cell.angle_beta   90.00
_cell.angle_gamma   90.00
#
_symmetry.space_group_name_H-M   'P 1'
#
loop_
_entity.id
_entity.type
_entity.pdbx_description
1 polymer ?
#
loop_
_entity_poly.entity_id
_entity_poly.type
_entity_poly.pdbx_seq_one_letter_code
_entity_poly.pdbx_strand_id
1 'polypeptide(L)'
;MDESLSSIMEMREDFMVSPVGDSKPTLRAAYFLKPLAESLEGRVAEVLSTSMTMPLPSVFEPKEWPLVIHFTCWRPTYRKWVEWVDDLRDRYESVWKKVGIFEAVMSTKA
;
A
#
# COMPACT_ATOMS: atom_id res chain seq x y z
N MET A 1 -15.73 -26.69 10.91
CA MET A 1 -15.27 -25.46 10.24
C MET A 1 -15.59 -24.33 11.20
N ASP A 2 -14.57 -23.57 11.58
CA ASP A 2 -14.63 -22.60 12.68
C ASP A 2 -15.57 -21.43 12.33
N GLU A 3 -16.67 -21.31 13.06
CA GLU A 3 -17.74 -20.32 12.84
C GLU A 3 -17.25 -18.86 12.99
N SER A 4 -16.08 -18.69 13.64
CA SER A 4 -15.37 -17.41 13.77
C SER A 4 -14.85 -16.86 12.43
N LEU A 5 -14.36 -17.72 11.52
CA LEU A 5 -13.80 -17.26 10.25
C LEU A 5 -14.88 -16.82 9.26
N SER A 6 -16.08 -17.40 9.33
CA SER A 6 -17.23 -16.99 8.52
C SER A 6 -17.77 -15.59 8.84
N SER A 7 -17.43 -15.03 10.01
CA SER A 7 -17.80 -13.66 10.37
C SER A 7 -16.95 -12.61 9.64
N ILE A 8 -15.68 -12.94 9.35
CA ILE A 8 -14.69 -11.99 8.79
C ILE A 8 -14.44 -12.25 7.29
N MET A 9 -14.60 -13.49 6.82
CA MET A 9 -14.30 -13.89 5.45
C MET A 9 -15.51 -14.52 4.76
N GLU A 10 -15.71 -14.19 3.49
CA GLU A 10 -16.71 -14.80 2.62
C GLU A 10 -16.03 -15.47 1.42
N MET A 11 -16.43 -16.69 1.11
CA MET A 11 -16.01 -17.39 -0.09
C MET A 11 -16.93 -17.00 -1.25
N ARG A 12 -16.37 -16.47 -2.33
CA ARG A 12 -17.10 -16.15 -3.57
C ARG A 12 -16.25 -16.46 -4.80
N GLU A 13 -16.91 -16.62 -5.95
CA GLU A 13 -16.24 -16.73 -7.25
C GLU A 13 -16.06 -15.35 -7.87
N ASP A 14 -14.83 -15.06 -8.30
CA ASP A 14 -14.48 -13.79 -8.93
C ASP A 14 -13.38 -13.99 -10.00
N PHE A 15 -13.23 -13.01 -10.89
CA PHE A 15 -12.18 -13.03 -11.92
C PHE A 15 -10.84 -12.59 -11.31
N MET A 16 -9.90 -13.51 -11.22
CA MET A 16 -8.55 -13.26 -10.70
C MET A 16 -7.56 -13.08 -11.85
N VAL A 17 -6.67 -12.10 -11.72
CA VAL A 17 -5.58 -11.83 -12.68
C VAL A 17 -4.25 -12.32 -12.10
N SER A 18 -3.39 -12.92 -12.93
CA SER A 18 -2.03 -13.27 -12.51
C SER A 18 -1.22 -12.00 -12.19
N PRO A 19 -0.37 -12.02 -11.14
CA PRO A 19 0.60 -10.95 -10.90
C PRO A 19 1.54 -10.70 -12.09
N VAL A 20 1.74 -11.71 -12.93
CA VAL A 20 2.54 -11.63 -14.15
C VAL A 20 1.65 -11.13 -15.29
N GLY A 21 1.33 -9.83 -15.23
CA GLY A 21 0.84 -8.86 -16.24
C GLY A 21 -0.09 -9.25 -17.40
N ASP A 22 0.04 -10.42 -17.99
CA ASP A 22 -0.45 -10.71 -19.35
C ASP A 22 -1.44 -11.89 -19.39
N SER A 23 -1.86 -12.41 -18.23
CA SER A 23 -2.80 -13.54 -18.18
C SER A 23 -4.24 -13.10 -18.37
N LYS A 24 -5.03 -13.86 -19.13
CA LYS A 24 -6.48 -13.68 -19.16
C LYS A 24 -7.07 -13.90 -17.76
N PRO A 25 -7.96 -13.02 -17.28
CA PRO A 25 -8.64 -13.22 -16.01
C PRO A 25 -9.31 -14.59 -15.97
N THR A 26 -9.14 -15.33 -14.87
CA THR A 26 -9.72 -16.66 -14.69
C THR A 26 -10.69 -16.63 -13.54
N LEU A 27 -11.90 -17.18 -13.74
CA LEU A 27 -12.89 -17.31 -12.69
C LEU A 27 -12.43 -18.35 -11.66
N ARG A 28 -12.29 -17.94 -10.39
CA ARG A 28 -11.86 -18.81 -9.29
C ARG A 28 -12.61 -18.49 -8.02
N ALA A 29 -12.88 -19.50 -7.21
CA ALA A 29 -13.37 -19.31 -5.85
C ALA A 29 -12.21 -18.86 -4.94
N ALA A 30 -12.41 -17.76 -4.23
CA ALA A 30 -11.46 -17.22 -3.28
C ALA A 30 -12.17 -16.69 -2.03
N TYR A 31 -11.41 -16.47 -0.96
CA TYR A 31 -11.92 -15.86 0.26
C TYR A 31 -11.66 -14.35 0.25
N PHE A 32 -12.70 -13.59 0.56
CA PHE A 32 -12.69 -12.13 0.58
C PHE A 32 -12.99 -11.64 1.99
N LEU A 33 -12.30 -10.59 2.41
CA LEU A 33 -12.52 -9.96 3.71
C LEU A 33 -13.81 -9.12 3.68
N LYS A 34 -14.55 -9.16 4.80
CA LYS A 34 -15.67 -8.27 5.09
C LYS A 34 -15.23 -7.14 6.05
N PRO A 35 -15.68 -5.89 5.86
CA PRO A 35 -16.55 -5.42 4.78
C PRO A 35 -15.78 -5.21 3.47
N LEU A 36 -16.43 -5.49 2.34
CA LEU A 36 -15.89 -5.18 1.02
C LEU A 36 -16.39 -3.80 0.56
N ALA A 37 -15.49 -3.06 -0.07
CA ALA A 37 -15.80 -1.90 -0.88
C ALA A 37 -16.79 -2.24 -2.03
N GLU A 38 -18.03 -1.76 -1.96
CA GLU A 38 -19.04 -1.96 -3.02
C GLU A 38 -18.80 -1.06 -4.25
N SER A 39 -18.04 0.03 -4.10
CA SER A 39 -17.74 0.97 -5.16
C SER A 39 -16.41 1.67 -4.92
N LEU A 40 -15.59 1.78 -5.97
CA LEU A 40 -14.37 2.59 -5.96
C LEU A 40 -14.67 4.10 -5.95
N GLU A 41 -15.88 4.48 -6.40
CA GLU A 41 -16.40 5.86 -6.43
C GLU A 41 -16.98 6.31 -5.07
N GLY A 42 -17.09 5.39 -4.09
CA GLY A 42 -17.63 5.65 -2.75
C GLY A 42 -16.53 5.77 -1.67
N ARG A 43 -16.95 6.03 -0.42
CA ARG A 43 -16.13 6.24 0.82
C ARG A 43 -15.06 5.18 1.17
N VAL A 44 -14.76 4.25 0.27
CA VAL A 44 -13.62 3.32 0.34
C VAL A 44 -12.30 4.08 0.37
N ALA A 45 -12.24 5.22 -0.32
CA ALA A 45 -11.13 6.16 -0.22
C ALA A 45 -10.96 6.67 1.22
N GLU A 46 -12.04 6.87 1.99
CA GLU A 46 -11.93 7.29 3.39
C GLU A 46 -11.38 6.15 4.26
N VAL A 47 -11.88 4.91 4.14
CA VAL A 47 -11.39 3.78 4.96
C VAL A 47 -9.91 3.49 4.72
N LEU A 48 -9.45 3.54 3.47
CA LEU A 48 -8.03 3.41 3.13
C LEU A 48 -7.23 4.68 3.49
N SER A 49 -7.85 5.85 3.50
CA SER A 49 -7.22 7.09 4.01
C SER A 49 -7.08 7.09 5.53
N THR A 50 -8.00 6.46 6.27
CA THR A 50 -7.88 6.31 7.74
C THR A 50 -6.78 5.33 8.13
N SER A 51 -6.43 4.38 7.25
CA SER A 51 -5.27 3.49 7.44
C SER A 51 -3.92 4.22 7.42
N MET A 52 -3.86 5.49 7.03
CA MET A 52 -2.60 6.27 7.05
C MET A 52 -2.25 6.87 8.41
N THR A 53 -3.10 6.68 9.43
CA THR A 53 -2.75 7.00 10.83
C THR A 53 -3.37 5.96 11.75
N MET A 54 -2.93 4.71 11.65
CA MET A 54 -2.97 3.87 12.85
C MET A 54 -2.02 4.52 13.85
N PRO A 55 -2.49 5.03 15.02
CA PRO A 55 -1.59 5.52 16.03
C PRO A 55 -0.70 4.34 16.40
N LEU A 56 0.59 4.49 16.11
CA LEU A 56 1.59 3.55 16.59
C LEU A 56 1.38 3.44 18.10
N PRO A 57 1.31 2.22 18.67
CA PRO A 57 1.15 2.07 20.11
C PRO A 57 2.23 2.90 20.80
N SER A 58 1.95 3.45 21.99
CA SER A 58 2.92 4.30 22.71
C SER A 58 4.24 3.59 23.03
N VAL A 59 4.26 2.26 22.89
CA VAL A 59 5.41 1.35 23.08
C VAL A 59 6.08 1.01 21.74
N PHE A 60 5.63 1.57 20.62
CA PHE A 60 6.27 1.36 19.34
C PHE A 60 7.58 2.14 19.29
N GLU A 61 8.65 1.44 19.64
CA GLU A 61 10.01 1.90 19.48
C GLU A 61 10.61 1.18 18.27
N PRO A 62 10.69 1.83 17.08
CA PRO A 62 11.19 1.20 15.86
C PRO A 62 12.59 0.60 16.01
N LYS A 63 13.39 1.13 16.94
CA LYS A 63 14.78 0.73 17.20
C LYS A 63 14.89 -0.53 18.08
N GLU A 64 13.87 -0.81 18.90
CA GLU A 64 13.87 -1.94 19.84
C GLU A 64 12.95 -3.08 19.37
N TRP A 65 12.38 -2.96 18.18
CA TRP A 65 11.42 -3.93 17.67
C TRP A 65 12.11 -5.26 17.32
N PRO A 66 11.64 -6.40 17.85
CA PRO A 66 12.28 -7.71 17.65
C PRO A 66 12.18 -8.22 16.21
N LEU A 67 11.28 -7.65 15.39
CA LEU A 67 11.10 -8.02 13.99
C LEU A 67 11.93 -7.08 13.10
N VAL A 68 13.13 -7.53 12.72
CA VAL A 68 13.89 -6.90 11.64
C VAL A 68 13.27 -7.33 10.31
N ILE A 69 12.44 -6.47 9.73
CA ILE A 69 11.88 -6.70 8.40
C ILE A 69 12.89 -6.24 7.36
N HIS A 70 13.50 -7.18 6.65
CA HIS A 70 14.36 -6.87 5.51
C HIS A 70 13.50 -6.76 4.24
N PHE A 71 13.34 -5.54 3.73
CA PHE A 71 12.71 -5.30 2.43
C PHE A 71 13.71 -5.63 1.30
N THR A 72 13.97 -6.92 1.06
CA THR A 72 14.88 -7.39 0.00
C THR A 72 14.39 -7.08 -1.42
N CYS A 73 13.11 -6.73 -1.58
CA CYS A 73 12.51 -6.40 -2.89
C CYS A 73 12.58 -4.92 -3.27
N TRP A 74 12.99 -4.02 -2.35
CA TRP A 74 13.31 -2.65 -2.75
C TRP A 74 14.71 -2.65 -3.36
N ARG A 75 14.77 -2.61 -4.69
CA ARG A 75 16.05 -2.41 -5.38
C ARG A 75 16.67 -1.11 -4.87
N PRO A 76 18.01 -1.06 -4.68
CA PRO A 76 18.67 0.18 -4.31
C PRO A 76 18.21 1.28 -5.25
N THR A 77 17.93 2.44 -4.66
CA THR A 77 17.52 3.64 -5.39
C THR A 77 18.50 3.84 -6.54
N TYR A 78 18.00 3.65 -7.76
CA TYR A 78 18.85 3.77 -8.94
C TYR A 78 19.46 5.17 -8.92
N ARG A 79 20.78 5.33 -9.10
CA ARG A 79 21.42 6.66 -9.09
C ARG A 79 20.66 7.67 -9.97
N LYS A 80 20.14 7.19 -11.10
CA LYS A 80 19.26 7.95 -12.01
C LYS A 80 17.95 8.44 -11.40
N TRP A 81 17.34 7.67 -10.49
CA TRP A 81 16.16 8.10 -9.75
C TRP A 81 16.48 9.25 -8.81
N VAL A 82 17.58 9.14 -8.06
CA VAL A 82 18.02 10.20 -7.14
C VAL A 82 18.30 11.49 -7.90
N GLU A 83 19.02 11.40 -9.02
CA GLU A 83 19.28 12.51 -9.96
C GLU A 83 17.98 13.12 -10.50
N TRP A 84 17.03 12.28 -10.95
CA TRP A 84 15.74 12.74 -11.46
C TRP A 84 14.91 13.48 -10.42
N VAL A 85 14.90 13.00 -9.17
CA VAL A 85 14.22 13.67 -8.06
C VAL A 85 14.87 15.02 -7.74
N ASP A 86 16.21 15.12 -7.79
CA ASP A 86 16.91 16.40 -7.59
C ASP A 86 16.56 17.42 -8.68
N ASP A 87 16.61 17.02 -9.95
CA ASP A 87 16.30 17.89 -11.08
C ASP A 87 14.86 18.42 -11.06
N LEU A 88 13.92 17.60 -10.57
CA LEU A 88 12.50 17.98 -10.50
C LEU A 88 12.13 18.74 -9.24
N ARG A 89 12.87 18.57 -8.15
CA ARG A 89 12.61 19.26 -6.90
C ARG A 89 12.52 20.76 -7.11
N ASP A 90 13.47 21.34 -7.85
CA ASP A 90 13.53 22.78 -8.12
C ASP A 90 12.24 23.32 -8.76
N ARG A 91 11.53 22.49 -9.54
CA ARG A 91 10.32 22.90 -10.28
C ARG A 91 9.04 22.51 -9.58
N TYR A 92 9.03 21.37 -8.89
CA TYR A 92 7.80 20.73 -8.41
C TYR A 92 7.71 20.64 -6.89
N GLU A 93 8.69 21.11 -6.12
CA GLU A 93 8.64 21.09 -4.65
C GLU A 93 7.34 21.73 -4.12
N SER A 94 6.96 22.90 -4.65
CA SER A 94 5.73 23.59 -4.24
C SER A 94 4.46 22.79 -4.56
N VAL A 95 4.44 22.12 -5.71
CA VAL A 95 3.33 21.26 -6.15
C VAL A 95 3.25 20.01 -5.28
N TRP A 96 4.36 19.34 -5.03
CA TRP A 96 4.43 18.14 -4.20
C TRP A 96 4.01 18.41 -2.76
N LYS A 97 4.40 19.57 -2.20
CA LYS A 97 3.92 20.03 -0.89
C LYS A 97 2.42 20.29 -0.92
N LYS A 98 1.91 20.97 -1.95
CA LYS A 98 0.48 21.27 -2.10
C LYS A 98 -0.38 20.00 -2.18
N VAL A 99 0.09 18.96 -2.87
CA VAL A 99 -0.65 17.69 -3.00
C VAL A 99 -0.26 16.65 -1.94
N GLY A 100 0.61 17.00 -0.99
CA GLY A 100 0.93 16.17 0.19
C GLY A 100 1.88 14.99 -0.06
N ILE A 101 2.59 14.95 -1.20
CA ILE A 101 3.48 13.81 -1.55
C ILE A 101 4.96 14.12 -1.35
N PHE A 102 5.32 15.31 -0.88
CA PHE A 102 6.71 15.75 -0.77
C PHE A 102 7.59 14.79 0.05
N GLU A 103 7.19 14.47 1.28
CA GLU A 103 7.96 13.57 2.15
C GLU A 103 8.04 12.15 1.59
N ALA A 104 6.98 11.69 0.92
CA ALA A 104 6.98 10.39 0.26
C ALA A 104 8.01 10.35 -0.87
N VAL A 105 8.08 11.38 -1.72
CA VAL A 105 9.10 11.47 -2.78
C VAL A 105 10.51 11.59 -2.19
N MET A 106 10.72 12.43 -1.18
CA MET A 106 12.04 12.64 -0.59
C MET A 106 12.56 11.40 0.16
N SER A 107 11.68 10.63 0.80
CA SER A 107 12.07 9.38 1.47
C SER A 107 12.56 8.29 0.51
N THR A 108 12.20 8.36 -0.78
CA THR A 108 12.73 7.46 -1.82
C THR A 108 14.18 7.75 -2.23
N LYS A 109 14.83 8.76 -1.65
CA LYS A 109 16.26 9.03 -1.87
C LYS A 109 17.18 8.36 -0.85
N ALA A 110 16.61 7.81 0.25
CA ALA A 110 17.34 7.24 1.38
C ALA A 110 17.90 5.83 1.10
#